data_AF-A0ABD0QAK3-F1
#
_entry.id   AF-A0ABD0QAK3-F1
#
_cell.length_a   1.000
_cell.length_b   1.000
_cell.length_c   1.000
_cell.angle_alpha   90.00
_cell.angle_beta   90.00
_cell.angle_gamma   90.00
#
_symmetry.space_group_name_H-M   'P 1'
#
loop_
_entity.id
_entity.type
_entity.pdbx_description
1 polymer ?
#
loop_
_entity_poly.entity_id
_entity_poly.type
_entity_poly.pdbx_seq_one_letter_code
_entity_poly.pdbx_strand_id
1 'polypeptide(L)' 'YLCECQFDDNVKFKTAINEEDPDKMRLQPIGRDKDGLMYWFQLDQDHNVRVYVEEQDDLDG' A
#
# COMPACT_ATOMS: atom_id res chain seq x y z
N TYR A 1 -12.33 4.14 -7.16
CA TYR A 1 -12.42 3.38 -8.42
C TYR A 1 -11.11 3.55 -9.16
N LEU A 2 -10.09 2.75 -8.81
CA LEU A 2 -8.90 2.62 -9.65
C LEU A 2 -9.33 1.77 -10.84
N CYS A 3 -9.23 2.27 -12.08
CA CYS A 3 -9.47 1.40 -13.23
C CYS A 3 -8.26 0.51 -13.38
N GLU A 4 -8.32 -0.69 -12.81
CA GLU A 4 -7.27 -1.71 -12.90
C GLU A 4 -6.84 -1.93 -14.36
N CYS A 5 -7.77 -1.77 -15.31
CA CYS A 5 -7.56 -1.70 -16.75
C CYS A 5 -6.36 -0.82 -17.20
N GLN A 6 -6.07 0.28 -16.50
CA GLN A 6 -4.97 1.18 -16.85
C GLN A 6 -3.61 0.54 -16.62
N PHE A 7 -3.48 -0.36 -15.65
CA PHE A 7 -2.22 -1.04 -15.36
C PHE A 7 -1.90 -2.14 -16.39
N ASP A 8 -2.92 -2.66 -17.08
CA ASP A 8 -2.77 -3.72 -18.07
C ASP A 8 -2.74 -3.19 -19.51
N ASP A 9 -3.67 -2.32 -19.87
CA ASP A 9 -3.89 -1.91 -21.28
C ASP A 9 -3.15 -0.63 -21.67
N ASN A 10 -2.92 0.28 -20.72
CA ASN A 10 -2.28 1.57 -21.00
C ASN A 10 -0.77 1.49 -20.82
N VAL A 11 -0.07 1.08 -21.89
CA VAL A 11 1.38 0.90 -21.91
C VAL A 11 2.14 2.13 -21.40
N LYS A 12 1.72 3.36 -21.77
CA LYS A 12 2.40 4.59 -21.32
C LYS A 12 2.29 4.78 -19.81
N PHE A 13 1.10 4.55 -19.26
CA PHE A 13 0.87 4.64 -17.82
C PHE A 13 1.66 3.56 -17.09
N LYS A 14 1.61 2.31 -17.55
CA LYS A 14 2.37 1.19 -16.99
C LYS A 14 3.88 1.46 -16.95
N THR A 15 4.45 1.94 -18.05
CA THR A 15 5.88 2.28 -18.11
C THR A 15 6.22 3.38 -17.10
N ALA A 16 5.43 4.46 -17.04
CA ALA A 16 5.68 5.56 -16.10
C ALA A 16 5.60 5.09 -14.64
N ILE A 17 4.62 4.28 -14.29
CA ILE A 17 4.48 3.72 -12.94
C ILE A 17 5.64 2.80 -12.56
N ASN A 18 6.14 1.99 -13.49
CA ASN A 18 7.25 1.09 -13.24
C ASN A 18 8.60 1.80 -13.05
N GLU A 19 8.72 3.06 -13.48
CA GLU A 19 9.90 3.89 -13.26
C GLU A 19 9.88 4.60 -11.90
N GLU A 20 8.73 4.63 -11.22
CA GLU A 20 8.59 5.22 -9.90
C GLU A 20 9.09 4.29 -8.79
N ASP A 21 9.55 4.91 -7.70
CA ASP A 21 10.00 4.20 -6.52
C ASP A 21 8.78 3.66 -5.74
N PRO A 22 8.67 2.34 -5.50
CA PRO A 22 7.56 1.75 -4.76
C PRO A 22 7.33 2.41 -3.39
N ASP A 23 8.39 2.85 -2.73
CA ASP A 23 8.29 3.47 -1.41
C ASP A 23 7.64 4.86 -1.46
N LYS A 24 7.72 5.54 -2.62
CA LYS A 24 7.03 6.82 -2.85
C LYS A 24 5.56 6.64 -3.21
N MET A 25 5.18 5.44 -3.64
CA MET A 25 3.81 5.13 -4.08
C MET A 25 2.95 4.53 -2.96
N ARG A 26 3.57 3.92 -1.96
CA ARG A 26 2.89 3.22 -0.86
C ARG A 26 2.83 4.10 0.39
N LEU A 27 1.78 3.91 1.19
CA LEU A 27 1.76 4.44 2.55
C LEU A 27 2.89 3.77 3.35
N GLN A 28 3.71 4.59 3.98
CA GLN A 28 4.73 4.12 4.90
C GLN A 28 4.11 3.80 6.26
N PRO A 29 4.62 2.78 6.98
CA PRO A 29 4.12 2.47 8.31
C PRO A 29 4.38 3.64 9.26
N ILE A 30 3.46 3.84 10.21
CA ILE A 30 3.59 4.84 11.27
C ILE A 30 4.55 4.39 12.37
N GLY A 31 4.86 3.09 12.43
CA GLY A 31 5.78 2.55 13.42
C GLY A 31 5.68 1.04 13.54
N ARG A 32 6.50 0.54 14.46
CA ARG A 32 6.65 -0.88 14.80
C ARG A 32 6.38 -1.07 16.30
N ASP A 33 5.70 -2.14 16.68
CA ASP A 33 5.56 -2.48 18.10
C ASP A 33 6.76 -3.28 18.65
N LYS A 34 6.65 -3.72 19.91
CA LYS A 34 7.68 -4.50 20.61
C LYS A 34 7.89 -5.91 20.02
N ASP A 35 6.86 -6.46 19.38
CA ASP A 35 6.86 -7.81 18.81
C ASP A 35 7.29 -7.77 17.34
N GLY A 36 7.44 -6.56 16.80
CA GLY A 36 7.98 -6.30 15.50
C GLY A 36 6.94 -6.10 14.41
N LEU A 37 5.66 -5.95 14.76
CA LEU A 37 4.59 -5.72 13.79
C LEU A 37 4.56 -4.27 13.34
N MET A 38 4.46 -4.06 12.03
CA MET A 38 4.28 -2.74 11.45
C MET A 38 2.81 -2.32 11.44
N TYR A 39 2.58 -1.02 11.59
CA TYR A 39 1.24 -0.43 11.60
C TYR A 39 1.13 0.68 10.56
N TRP A 40 -0.02 0.77 9.90
CA TRP A 40 -0.35 1.86 8.97
C TRP A 40 -1.60 2.58 9.43
N PHE A 41 -1.65 3.89 9.16
CA PHE A 41 -2.78 4.75 9.50
C PHE A 41 -3.28 5.48 8.25
N GLN A 42 -4.60 5.52 8.11
CA GLN A 42 -5.26 6.31 7.07
C GLN A 42 -6.41 7.11 7.67
N LEU A 43 -6.46 8.39 7.29
CA LEU A 43 -7.59 9.29 7.50
C LEU A 43 -8.07 9.74 6.12
N ASP A 44 -9.33 9.48 5.79
CA ASP A 44 -9.91 9.96 4.53
C ASP A 44 -10.55 11.36 4.67
N GLN A 45 -11.05 11.91 3.57
CA GLN A 45 -11.62 13.26 3.51
C GLN A 45 -12.92 13.39 4.33
N ASP A 46 -13.60 12.26 4.59
CA ASP A 46 -14.82 12.19 5.38
C ASP A 46 -14.54 11.92 6.87
N HIS A 47 -13.27 12.00 7.28
CA HIS A 47 -12.78 11.75 8.64
C HIS A 47 -12.95 10.29 9.11
N ASN A 48 -13.05 9.33 8.20
CA ASN A 48 -13.01 7.92 8.59
C ASN A 48 -11.58 7.50 8.91
N VAL A 49 -11.43 6.78 10.01
CA VAL A 49 -10.16 6.24 10.48
C VAL A 49 -10.03 4.78 10.09
N ARG A 50 -8.87 4.40 9.53
CA ARG A 50 -8.48 3.01 9.32
C ARG A 50 -7.07 2.77 9.86
N VAL A 51 -6.89 1.63 10.50
CA VAL A 51 -5.59 1.13 10.98
C VAL A 51 -5.37 -0.26 10.43
N TYR A 52 -4.19 -0.49 9.89
CA TYR A 52 -3.76 -1.78 9.35
C TYR A 52 -2.56 -2.27 10.14
N VAL A 53 -2.42 -3.58 10.25
CA VAL A 53 -1.26 -4.25 10.82
C VAL A 53 -0.66 -5.15 9.75
N GLU A 54 0.64 -5.39 9.82
CA GLU A 54 1.34 -6.31 8.92
C GLU A 54 0.68 -7.69 9.03
N GLU A 55 0.16 -8.20 7.91
CA GLU A 55 -0.27 -9.60 7.85
C GLU A 55 0.99 -10.45 8.03
N GLN A 56 0.99 -11.32 9.04
CA GLN A 56 2.05 -12.32 9.15
C GLN A 56 1.86 -13.23 7.94
N ASP A 57 2.89 -13.39 7.10
CA ASP A 57 2.87 -14.39 6.01
C ASP A 57 2.33 -15.69 6.59
N ASP A 58 1.31 -16.28 5.94
CA ASP A 58 0.75 -17.57 6.35
C ASP A 58 1.93 -18.54 6.55
N LEU A 59 2.18 -18.93 7.81
CA LEU A 59 3.25 -19.85 8.20
C LEU A 59 2.93 -21.30 7.78
N ASP A 60 2.23 -21.50 6.67
CA ASP A 60 1.88 -22.81 6.12
C ASP A 60 2.41 -22.90 4.69
N GLY A 61 3.40 -23.78 4.51
CA GLY A 61 4.04 -24.09 3.22
C GLY A 61 3.35 -25.17 2.40
#